data_AF-A0A2K2VQY9-F1
#
_entry.id   AF-A0A2K2VQY9-F1
#
_cell.length_a   1.000
_cell.length_b   1.000
_cell.length_c   1.000
_cell.angle_alpha   90.00
_cell.angle_beta   90.00
_cell.angle_gamma   90.00
#
_symmetry.space_group_name_H-M   'P 1'
#
loop_
_entity.id
_entity.type
_entity.pdbx_description
1 polymer ?
#
loop_
_entity_poly.entity_id
_entity_poly.type
_entity_poly.pdbx_seq_one_letter_code
_entity_poly.pdbx_strand_id
1 'polypeptide(L)'
;MALGWILIGGFIALVLLLLAKDEYYDRQEQKKRMEMRAEIAWPVVIKTDRDSCEGRTVNVSASGALLCFTPRLSLMEIVTLTIRPPVRAALEITAEVVRTNIPCDNDDSTRRGAAVRFIIISEKDREFVSFSVFDHLQQKARSNQRRERDLRL
;
A
#
# COMPACT_ATOMS: atom_id res chain seq x y z
N MET A 1 -31.63 -40.74 -26.59
CA MET A 1 -31.53 -40.12 -25.25
C MET A 1 -30.10 -39.60 -24.99
N ALA A 2 -29.57 -38.70 -25.83
CA ALA A 2 -28.18 -38.22 -25.71
C ALA A 2 -28.03 -36.69 -25.75
N LEU A 3 -29.09 -35.93 -26.10
CA LEU A 3 -29.02 -34.48 -26.22
C LEU A 3 -29.17 -33.72 -24.88
N GLY A 4 -29.81 -34.31 -23.85
CA GLY A 4 -30.06 -33.62 -22.58
C GLY A 4 -28.81 -33.36 -21.74
N TRP A 5 -27.77 -34.18 -21.91
CA TRP A 5 -26.53 -34.10 -21.11
C TRP A 5 -25.63 -32.95 -21.56
N ILE A 6 -25.73 -32.55 -22.82
CA ILE A 6 -24.93 -31.46 -23.41
C ILE A 6 -25.38 -30.11 -22.84
N LEU A 7 -26.69 -29.92 -22.65
CA LEU A 7 -27.25 -28.69 -22.07
C LEU A 7 -26.93 -28.55 -20.58
N ILE A 8 -26.96 -29.66 -19.83
CA ILE A 8 -26.64 -29.66 -18.39
C ILE A 8 -25.15 -29.41 -18.18
N GLY A 9 -24.27 -30.06 -18.97
CA GLY A 9 -22.83 -29.83 -18.91
C GLY A 9 -22.44 -28.39 -19.25
N GLY A 10 -23.08 -27.79 -20.25
CA GLY A 10 -22.87 -26.39 -20.61
C GLY A 10 -23.30 -25.43 -19.48
N PHE A 11 -24.41 -25.71 -18.81
CA PHE A 11 -24.89 -24.90 -17.69
C PHE A 11 -23.96 -24.99 -16.47
N ILE A 12 -23.50 -26.19 -16.11
CA ILE A 12 -22.52 -26.37 -15.02
C ILE A 12 -21.22 -25.64 -15.34
N ALA A 13 -20.71 -25.77 -16.57
CA ALA A 13 -19.49 -25.08 -17.01
C ALA A 13 -19.66 -23.56 -16.96
N LEU A 14 -20.82 -23.03 -17.38
CA LEU A 14 -21.12 -21.60 -17.33
C LEU A 14 -21.19 -21.09 -15.88
N VAL A 15 -21.84 -21.82 -14.98
CA VAL A 15 -21.92 -21.47 -13.56
C VAL A 15 -20.53 -21.49 -12.91
N LEU A 16 -19.71 -22.49 -13.19
CA LEU A 16 -18.31 -22.54 -12.75
C LEU A 16 -17.49 -21.37 -13.30
N LEU A 17 -17.71 -20.98 -14.57
CA LEU A 17 -17.06 -19.82 -15.18
C LEU A 17 -17.49 -18.51 -14.52
N LEU A 18 -18.76 -18.37 -14.15
CA LEU A 18 -19.27 -17.17 -13.47
C LEU A 18 -18.73 -17.07 -12.04
N LEU A 19 -18.67 -18.18 -11.30
CA LEU A 19 -18.06 -18.21 -9.96
C LEU A 19 -16.56 -17.92 -10.01
N ALA A 20 -15.84 -18.54 -10.95
CA ALA A 20 -14.42 -18.28 -11.16
C ALA A 20 -14.15 -16.84 -11.62
N LYS A 21 -15.08 -16.26 -12.39
CA LYS A 21 -15.02 -14.85 -12.80
C LYS A 21 -15.17 -13.95 -11.58
N ASP A 22 -16.16 -14.17 -10.71
CA ASP A 22 -16.35 -13.36 -9.50
C ASP A 22 -15.11 -13.38 -8.60
N GLU A 23 -14.55 -14.57 -8.34
CA GLU A 23 -13.33 -14.73 -7.55
C GLU A 23 -12.09 -14.11 -8.23
N TYR A 24 -12.01 -14.17 -9.56
CA TYR A 24 -10.94 -13.55 -10.33
C TYR A 24 -11.01 -12.02 -10.28
N TYR A 25 -12.20 -11.45 -10.41
CA TYR A 25 -12.38 -10.00 -10.34
C TYR A 25 -12.06 -9.48 -8.93
N ASP A 26 -12.50 -10.16 -7.87
CA ASP A 26 -12.17 -9.77 -6.49
C ASP A 26 -10.65 -9.81 -6.24
N ARG A 27 -9.94 -10.86 -6.69
CA ARG A 27 -8.47 -10.90 -6.57
C ARG A 27 -7.76 -9.78 -7.32
N GLN A 28 -8.26 -9.37 -8.48
CA GLN A 28 -7.67 -8.24 -9.23
C GLN A 28 -7.97 -6.91 -8.56
N GLU A 29 -9.17 -6.75 -8.01
CA GLU A 29 -9.55 -5.60 -7.23
C GLU A 29 -8.68 -5.48 -5.97
N GLN A 30 -8.47 -6.59 -5.24
CA GLN A 30 -7.55 -6.68 -4.11
C GLN A 30 -6.10 -6.37 -4.50
N LYS A 31 -5.60 -6.88 -5.64
CA LYS A 31 -4.26 -6.56 -6.15
C LYS A 31 -4.11 -5.07 -6.49
N LYS A 32 -5.08 -4.48 -7.17
CA LYS A 32 -5.10 -3.02 -7.44
C LYS A 32 -5.15 -2.23 -6.13
N ARG A 33 -5.92 -2.68 -5.13
CA ARG A 33 -5.94 -2.11 -3.78
C ARG A 33 -4.59 -2.24 -3.07
N MET A 34 -3.84 -3.33 -3.27
CA MET A 34 -2.49 -3.54 -2.73
C MET A 34 -1.40 -2.70 -3.43
N GLU A 35 -1.62 -2.27 -4.67
CA GLU A 35 -0.70 -1.44 -5.45
C GLU A 35 -0.97 0.07 -5.34
N MET A 36 -2.17 0.49 -4.91
CA MET A 36 -2.47 1.90 -4.66
C MET A 36 -1.51 2.46 -3.60
N ARG A 37 -0.90 3.61 -3.92
CA ARG A 37 -0.01 4.35 -3.03
C ARG A 37 -0.55 5.75 -2.81
N ALA A 38 -0.64 6.16 -1.55
CA ALA A 38 -1.01 7.52 -1.18
C ALA A 38 0.18 8.27 -0.57
N GLU A 39 0.31 9.55 -0.90
CA GLU A 39 1.32 10.46 -0.34
C GLU A 39 0.89 10.90 1.06
N ILE A 40 1.06 10.01 2.04
CA ILE A 40 0.69 10.27 3.43
C ILE A 40 1.97 10.32 4.26
N ALA A 41 2.13 11.40 5.03
CA ALA A 41 3.26 11.59 5.94
C ALA A 41 2.88 11.18 7.37
N TRP A 42 3.16 9.94 7.72
CA TRP A 42 3.06 9.45 9.09
C TRP A 42 4.44 9.35 9.74
N PRO A 43 4.58 9.77 11.00
CA PRO A 43 5.77 9.51 11.78
C PRO A 43 6.09 8.01 11.81
N VAL A 44 7.38 7.71 11.69
CA VAL A 44 7.90 6.35 11.70
C VAL A 44 9.09 6.28 12.64
N VAL A 45 9.18 5.21 13.39
CA VAL A 45 10.44 4.80 14.02
C VAL A 45 10.90 3.53 13.35
N ILE A 46 12.15 3.52 12.92
CA ILE A 46 12.82 2.40 12.29
C ILE A 46 13.77 1.84 13.33
N LYS A 47 13.69 0.55 13.58
CA LYS A 47 14.61 -0.17 14.44
C LYS A 47 15.37 -1.17 13.58
N THR A 48 16.68 -0.98 13.53
CA THR A 48 17.64 -1.92 12.94
C THR A 48 18.34 -2.69 14.06
N ASP A 49 19.19 -3.65 13.70
CA ASP A 49 20.01 -4.39 14.66
C ASP A 49 21.02 -3.50 15.40
N ARG A 50 21.33 -2.33 14.84
CA ARG A 50 22.36 -1.42 15.36
C ARG A 50 21.77 -0.26 16.13
N ASP A 51 20.74 0.36 15.56
CA ASP A 51 20.22 1.64 16.04
C ASP A 51 18.71 1.77 15.79
N SER A 52 18.13 2.77 16.45
CA SER A 52 16.79 3.26 16.12
C SER A 52 16.87 4.67 15.56
N CYS A 53 16.14 4.94 14.49
CA CYS A 53 16.05 6.27 13.90
C CYS A 53 14.59 6.69 13.65
N GLU A 54 14.36 7.99 13.74
CA GLU A 54 13.07 8.58 13.43
C GLU A 54 12.99 9.01 11.97
N GLY A 55 11.79 8.93 11.41
CA GLY A 55 11.52 9.31 10.04
C GLY A 55 10.04 9.54 9.79
N ARG A 56 9.70 9.63 8.51
CA ARG A 56 8.30 9.71 8.06
C ARG A 56 8.08 8.84 6.82
N THR A 57 6.85 8.41 6.61
CA THR A 57 6.43 7.93 5.29
C THR A 57 6.38 9.12 4.31
N VAL A 58 6.79 8.87 3.07
CA VAL A 58 6.59 9.75 1.92
C VAL A 58 5.34 9.31 1.17
N ASN A 59 5.23 7.99 0.98
CA ASN A 59 4.01 7.34 0.53
C ASN A 59 3.88 5.98 1.21
N VAL A 60 2.66 5.46 1.22
CA VAL A 60 2.30 4.18 1.83
C VAL A 60 1.31 3.42 0.96
N SER A 61 1.41 2.10 0.97
CA SER A 61 0.44 1.14 0.44
C SER A 61 0.21 0.01 1.45
N ALA A 62 -0.76 -0.85 1.17
CA ALA A 62 -1.00 -2.07 1.96
C ALA A 62 0.20 -3.04 1.98
N SER A 63 1.13 -2.90 1.03
CA SER A 63 2.25 -3.81 0.78
C SER A 63 3.62 -3.23 1.11
N GLY A 64 3.73 -1.93 1.36
CA GLY A 64 5.00 -1.28 1.60
C GLY A 64 4.89 0.22 1.80
N ALA A 65 6.05 0.86 1.94
CA ALA A 65 6.13 2.31 2.09
C ALA A 65 7.43 2.84 1.46
N LEU A 66 7.41 4.12 1.09
CA LEU A 66 8.63 4.90 0.91
C LEU A 66 8.85 5.69 2.19
N LEU A 67 10.01 5.50 2.83
CA LEU A 67 10.39 6.20 4.05
C LEU A 67 11.37 7.33 3.72
N CYS A 68 11.37 8.39 4.53
CA CYS A 68 12.37 9.46 4.53
C CYS A 68 12.95 9.61 5.93
N PHE A 69 14.26 9.43 6.08
CA PHE A 69 14.94 9.37 7.37
C PHE A 69 16.46 9.55 7.20
N THR A 70 17.17 9.57 8.33
CA THR A 70 18.64 9.60 8.43
C THR A 70 19.03 8.65 9.56
N PRO A 71 20.00 7.71 9.45
CA PRO A 71 21.02 7.47 8.40
C PRO A 71 20.73 6.24 7.48
N ARG A 72 21.60 5.91 6.51
CA ARG A 72 21.33 4.94 5.42
C ARG A 72 21.00 3.51 5.89
N LEU A 73 19.85 2.99 5.47
CA LEU A 73 19.56 1.55 5.47
C LEU A 73 20.35 0.82 4.37
N SER A 74 20.67 -0.44 4.62
CA SER A 74 21.26 -1.35 3.65
C SER A 74 20.18 -2.02 2.79
N LEU A 75 20.51 -2.31 1.53
CA LEU A 75 19.61 -3.07 0.65
C LEU A 75 19.42 -4.50 1.21
N MET A 76 18.21 -5.03 1.13
CA MET A 76 17.77 -6.33 1.69
C MET A 76 17.83 -6.43 3.22
N GLU A 77 18.12 -5.33 3.92
CA GLU A 77 18.05 -5.29 5.38
C GLU A 77 16.61 -5.49 5.86
N ILE A 78 16.43 -6.32 6.89
CA ILE A 78 15.15 -6.51 7.57
C ILE A 78 15.09 -5.56 8.75
N VAL A 79 14.03 -4.76 8.81
CA VAL A 79 13.84 -3.74 9.84
C VAL A 79 12.49 -3.88 10.51
N THR A 80 12.41 -3.46 11.75
CA THR A 80 11.12 -3.25 12.44
C THR A 80 10.71 -1.79 12.30
N LEU A 81 9.47 -1.58 11.86
CA LEU A 81 8.87 -0.27 11.67
C LEU A 81 7.72 -0.09 12.64
N THR A 82 7.79 1.01 13.39
CA THR A 82 6.66 1.50 14.19
C THR A 82 6.07 2.72 13.48
N ILE A 83 4.97 2.53 12.73
CA ILE A 83 4.28 3.62 12.04
C ILE A 83 3.22 4.22 12.98
N ARG A 84 3.15 5.55 13.10
CA ARG A 84 2.22 6.23 14.01
C ARG A 84 1.23 7.13 13.24
N PRO A 85 0.11 6.58 12.76
CA PRO A 85 -0.96 7.40 12.20
C PRO A 85 -1.59 8.29 13.29
N PRO A 86 -2.09 9.48 12.94
CA PRO A 86 -2.67 10.39 13.93
C PRO A 86 -3.99 9.91 14.55
N VAL A 87 -4.67 8.97 13.90
CA VAL A 87 -6.06 8.58 14.23
C VAL A 87 -6.14 7.30 15.06
N ARG A 88 -5.01 6.63 15.32
CA ARG A 88 -4.99 5.35 16.05
C ARG A 88 -3.64 5.00 16.67
N ALA A 89 -3.61 3.87 17.38
CA ALA A 89 -2.39 3.27 17.90
C ALA A 89 -1.37 2.93 16.79
N ALA A 90 -0.11 2.84 17.20
CA ALA A 90 1.00 2.54 16.30
C ALA A 90 0.87 1.15 15.66
N LEU A 91 1.37 1.04 14.43
CA LEU A 91 1.51 -0.22 13.69
C LEU A 91 2.90 -0.75 13.89
N GLU A 92 3.02 -2.02 14.27
CA GLU A 92 4.29 -2.74 14.30
C GLU A 92 4.40 -3.62 13.05
N ILE A 93 5.42 -3.36 12.23
CA ILE A 93 5.58 -3.99 10.92
C ILE A 93 7.03 -4.46 10.76
N THR A 94 7.22 -5.71 10.33
CA THR A 94 8.53 -6.17 9.84
C THR A 94 8.60 -5.94 8.34
N ALA A 95 9.65 -5.26 7.88
CA ALA A 95 9.79 -4.89 6.48
C ALA A 95 11.21 -5.14 5.95
N GLU A 96 11.31 -5.41 4.65
CA GLU A 96 12.57 -5.53 3.92
C GLU A 96 12.85 -4.27 3.12
N VAL A 97 14.08 -3.80 3.18
CA VAL A 97 14.55 -2.68 2.38
C VAL A 97 14.78 -3.13 0.94
N VAL A 98 13.90 -2.71 0.02
CA VAL A 98 13.96 -3.12 -1.39
C VAL A 98 14.68 -2.11 -2.28
N ARG A 99 14.79 -0.84 -1.84
CA ARG A 99 15.58 0.21 -2.51
C ARG A 99 16.08 1.23 -1.49
N THR A 100 17.24 1.83 -1.74
CA THR A 100 17.87 2.84 -0.87
C THR A 100 18.27 4.09 -1.66
N ASN A 101 18.76 5.11 -0.96
CA ASN A 101 19.32 6.35 -1.53
C ASN A 101 18.34 7.15 -2.41
N ILE A 102 17.04 7.01 -2.15
CA ILE A 102 15.97 7.69 -2.90
C ILE A 102 15.91 9.16 -2.43
N PRO A 103 15.91 10.17 -3.31
CA PRO A 103 15.62 11.54 -2.89
C PRO A 103 14.22 11.61 -2.27
N CYS A 104 14.09 12.08 -1.04
CA CYS A 104 12.82 12.07 -0.30
C CYS A 104 12.37 13.45 0.19
N ASP A 105 13.24 14.44 0.09
CA ASP A 105 12.94 15.85 0.28
C ASP A 105 13.58 16.65 -0.86
N ASN A 106 12.93 17.74 -1.26
CA ASN A 106 13.45 18.60 -2.33
C ASN A 106 14.52 19.58 -1.82
N ASP A 107 14.51 19.90 -0.53
CA ASP A 107 15.37 20.94 0.07
C ASP A 107 16.49 20.38 0.98
N ASP A 108 16.38 19.13 1.44
CA ASP A 108 17.36 18.52 2.36
C ASP A 108 18.14 17.39 1.67
N SER A 109 19.27 17.76 1.04
CA SER A 109 20.16 16.81 0.34
C SER A 109 20.75 15.70 1.25
N THR A 110 20.64 15.88 2.56
CA THR A 110 21.17 15.00 3.60
C THR A 110 20.21 13.87 3.95
N ARG A 111 18.89 14.07 3.80
CA ARG A 111 17.89 13.02 4.00
C ARG A 111 17.76 12.15 2.76
N ARG A 112 17.87 10.84 2.96
CA ARG A 112 17.68 9.84 1.91
C ARG A 112 16.55 8.91 2.31
N GLY A 113 15.75 8.57 1.33
CA GLY A 113 14.66 7.64 1.47
C GLY A 113 15.07 6.21 1.16
N ALA A 114 14.27 5.29 1.70
CA ALA A 114 14.34 3.88 1.38
C ALA A 114 12.92 3.35 1.12
N ALA A 115 12.77 2.56 0.07
CA ALA A 115 11.54 1.84 -0.18
C ALA A 115 11.61 0.51 0.56
N VAL A 116 10.54 0.22 1.29
CA VAL A 116 10.42 -0.99 2.09
C VAL A 116 9.20 -1.80 1.65
N ARG A 117 9.32 -3.12 1.70
CA ARG A 117 8.24 -4.09 1.48
C ARG A 117 7.84 -4.70 2.81
N PHE A 118 6.56 -4.68 3.14
CA PHE A 118 6.06 -5.29 4.37
C PHE A 118 6.09 -6.81 4.25
N ILE A 119 6.81 -7.47 5.16
CA ILE A 119 6.87 -8.93 5.27
C ILE A 119 5.82 -9.39 6.28
N ILE A 120 5.81 -8.77 7.47
CA ILE A 120 4.90 -9.10 8.56
C ILE A 120 4.14 -7.85 8.96
N ILE A 121 2.82 -7.90 8.85
CA ILE A 121 1.87 -6.88 9.28
C ILE A 121 0.57 -7.61 9.62
N SER A 122 -0.11 -7.20 10.69
CA SER A 122 -1.41 -7.81 11.04
C SER A 122 -2.47 -7.48 9.98
N GLU A 123 -3.46 -8.35 9.81
CA GLU A 123 -4.52 -8.10 8.81
C GLU A 123 -5.29 -6.81 9.12
N LYS A 124 -5.60 -6.59 10.40
CA LYS A 124 -6.23 -5.34 10.88
C LYS A 124 -5.41 -4.10 10.53
N ASP A 125 -4.08 -4.19 10.64
CA ASP A 125 -3.20 -3.07 10.29
C ASP A 125 -3.11 -2.87 8.78
N ARG A 126 -3.08 -3.95 8.01
CA ARG A 126 -3.09 -3.92 6.55
C ARG A 126 -4.39 -3.31 6.01
N GLU A 127 -5.53 -3.70 6.56
CA GLU A 127 -6.85 -3.13 6.24
C GLU A 127 -6.90 -1.64 6.55
N PHE A 128 -6.41 -1.23 7.73
CA PHE A 128 -6.36 0.19 8.08
C PHE A 128 -5.52 1.01 7.10
N VAL A 129 -4.33 0.51 6.74
CA VAL A 129 -3.47 1.19 5.76
C VAL A 129 -4.19 1.28 4.41
N SER A 130 -4.81 0.19 3.97
CA SER A 130 -5.57 0.14 2.71
C SER A 130 -6.70 1.15 2.68
N PHE A 131 -7.48 1.24 3.77
CA PHE A 131 -8.56 2.20 3.91
C PHE A 131 -8.04 3.64 3.92
N SER A 132 -6.98 3.92 4.67
CA SER A 132 -6.36 5.25 4.76
C SER A 132 -5.84 5.72 3.40
N VAL A 133 -5.23 4.82 2.63
CA VAL A 133 -4.77 5.08 1.26
C VAL A 133 -5.95 5.41 0.36
N PHE A 134 -7.01 4.60 0.40
CA PHE A 134 -8.20 4.80 -0.42
C PHE A 134 -8.90 6.13 -0.12
N ASP A 135 -9.12 6.45 1.16
CA ASP A 135 -9.74 7.70 1.59
C ASP A 135 -8.92 8.92 1.16
N HIS A 136 -7.60 8.89 1.37
CA HIS A 136 -6.71 9.97 0.95
C HIS A 136 -6.77 10.21 -0.57
N LEU A 137 -6.75 9.15 -1.37
CA LEU A 137 -6.83 9.26 -2.83
C LEU A 137 -8.18 9.83 -3.29
N GLN A 138 -9.28 9.43 -2.66
CA GLN A 138 -10.59 10.02 -2.95
C GLN A 138 -10.65 11.51 -2.62
N GLN A 139 -10.12 11.92 -1.47
CA GLN A 139 -10.10 13.32 -1.07
C GLN A 139 -9.28 14.17 -2.05
N LYS A 140 -8.09 13.67 -2.45
CA LYS A 140 -7.23 14.33 -3.45
C LYS A 140 -7.91 14.46 -4.82
N ALA A 141 -8.64 13.44 -5.25
CA ALA A 141 -9.41 13.49 -6.51
C ALA A 141 -10.51 14.55 -6.45
N ARG A 142 -11.27 14.62 -5.35
CA ARG A 142 -12.34 15.62 -5.14
C ARG A 142 -11.77 17.04 -5.10
N SER A 143 -10.64 17.26 -4.43
CA SER A 143 -10.00 18.58 -4.35
C SER A 143 -9.50 19.05 -5.72
N ASN A 144 -8.92 18.15 -6.52
CA ASN A 144 -8.46 18.48 -7.86
C ASN A 144 -9.63 18.85 -8.79
N GLN A 145 -10.72 18.08 -8.76
CA GLN A 145 -11.91 18.38 -9.56
C GLN A 145 -12.51 19.75 -9.21
N ARG A 146 -12.53 20.11 -7.92
CA ARG A 146 -12.97 21.45 -7.49
C ARG A 146 -12.06 22.55 -8.04
N ARG A 147 -10.75 22.39 -7.88
CA ARG A 147 -9.76 23.36 -8.38
C ARG A 147 -9.83 23.57 -9.90
N GLU A 148 -10.06 22.51 -10.67
CA GLU A 148 -10.24 22.60 -12.12
C GLU A 148 -11.52 23.34 -12.53
N ARG A 149 -12.60 23.22 -11.74
CA ARG A 149 -13.82 24.01 -11.97
C ARG A 149 -13.59 25.49 -11.71
N ASP A 150 -12.87 25.82 -10.64
CA ASP A 150 -12.58 27.21 -10.27
C ASP A 150 -11.65 27.91 -11.27
N LEU A 151 -10.75 27.16 -11.94
CA LEU A 151 -9.86 27.69 -12.98
C LEU A 151 -10.52 27.87 -14.36
N ARG A 152 -11.74 27.35 -14.54
CA ARG A 152 -12.51 27.45 -15.81
C ARG A 152 -13.58 28.54 -15.78
N LEU A 153 -13.69 29.27 -14.67
CA LEU A 153 -14.56 30.43 -14.48
C LEU A 153 -13.73 31.71 -14.54
#